data_AF-A0A2E0VVT8-F1
#
_entry.id   AF-A0A2E0VVT8-F1
#
_cell.length_a   1.000
_cell.length_b   1.000
_cell.length_c   1.000
_cell.angle_alpha   90.00
_cell.angle_beta   90.00
_cell.angle_gamma   90.00
#
_symmetry.space_group_name_H-M   'P 1'
#
loop_
_entity.id
_entity.type
_entity.pdbx_description
1 polymer ?
#
loop_
_entity_poly.entity_id
_entity_poly.type
_entity_poly.pdbx_seq_one_letter_code
_entity_poly.pdbx_strand_id
1 'polypeptide(L)'
;MLHKIDQETRRVLAAIFFGQKQDLLLGPGVLFAEGKDLTEGKELPHWQGGLIAFGKKPQLPGWQCESYGYVCNADGSIRWLYPLSLRKPVFLRLYNSAGWRGKLFSAAFRLAFLTGTQALMRHGILHVVAKRSNRMKTLVAEEKATAHAIFTGTVGANRKSVVVLQKGDGTYRFCKVPLTASAEKLVLNEATRLGELPADEFSCLDVPRATLKDGLLLLSDVRPAKPGNSDRLGRLHLEALTELACATTRHQKLDILPAWKNLNRNLEDLDGLEPANDLDPKQVGRLKNALLRLRQQFGDFTELPIGLAHADFTPWNLYLSDRKVHLYDWELAEPLPLLYDAFHFIFQTGILLRRQSFAELWEGIESLRQNEKVQSLLRQFDADFDRLYSFYLLNNVAYYLPRYLRQTPLHEQAHWLVSTWLQACEQALEPEKIVLSKSRVRAAAF
;
A
#
# COMPACT_ATOMS: atom_id res chain seq x y z
N MET A 1 11.99 -2.02 33.13
CA MET A 1 10.55 -2.06 32.79
C MET A 1 10.42 -2.74 31.43
N LEU A 2 10.17 -4.05 31.41
CA LEU A 2 9.85 -4.76 30.17
C LEU A 2 8.33 -4.64 29.99
N HIS A 3 7.89 -3.88 28.98
CA HIS A 3 6.49 -3.86 28.57
C HIS A 3 6.06 -5.31 28.31
N LYS A 4 5.01 -5.78 28.99
CA LYS A 4 4.29 -6.99 28.58
C LYS A 4 4.01 -6.86 27.10
N ILE A 5 4.47 -7.82 26.29
CA ILE A 5 4.21 -7.79 24.85
C ILE A 5 2.71 -7.97 24.68
N ASP A 6 2.09 -7.01 23.99
CA ASP A 6 0.66 -6.97 23.78
C ASP A 6 0.19 -8.20 22.97
N GLN A 7 -1.09 -8.54 23.12
CA GLN A 7 -1.68 -9.72 22.50
C GLN A 7 -1.62 -9.66 20.96
N GLU A 8 -1.70 -8.46 20.39
CA GLU A 8 -1.67 -8.24 18.96
C GLU A 8 -0.27 -8.53 18.39
N THR A 9 0.79 -8.06 19.04
CA THR A 9 2.17 -8.44 18.70
C THR A 9 2.36 -9.96 18.76
N ARG A 10 1.81 -10.64 19.77
CA ARG A 10 1.90 -12.12 19.86
C ARG A 10 1.23 -12.79 18.65
N ARG A 11 0.02 -12.35 18.27
CA ARG A 11 -0.71 -12.91 17.11
C ARG A 11 0.07 -12.72 15.81
N VAL A 12 0.61 -11.53 15.59
CA VAL A 12 1.42 -11.20 14.39
C VAL A 12 2.64 -12.09 14.28
N LEU A 13 3.38 -12.27 15.38
CA LEU A 13 4.57 -13.12 15.38
C LEU A 13 4.22 -14.59 15.16
N ALA A 14 3.13 -15.08 15.77
CA ALA A 14 2.63 -16.44 15.54
C ALA A 14 2.23 -16.66 14.07
N ALA A 15 1.58 -15.68 13.44
CA ALA A 15 1.20 -15.73 12.03
C ALA A 15 2.42 -15.77 11.10
N ILE A 16 3.42 -14.92 11.37
CA ILE A 16 4.65 -14.84 10.58
C ILE A 16 5.44 -16.16 10.67
N PHE A 17 5.73 -16.64 11.88
CA PHE A 17 6.65 -17.76 12.07
C PHE A 17 5.97 -19.14 11.99
N PHE A 18 4.69 -19.23 12.30
CA PHE A 18 3.98 -20.53 12.43
C PHE A 18 2.69 -20.61 11.61
N GLY A 19 2.30 -19.56 10.87
CA GLY A 19 1.13 -19.60 9.99
C GLY A 19 -0.22 -19.59 10.72
N GLN A 20 -0.26 -19.27 12.02
CA GLN A 20 -1.52 -19.11 12.75
C GLN A 20 -2.22 -17.80 12.34
N LYS A 21 -3.47 -17.85 11.86
CA LYS A 21 -4.19 -16.64 11.44
C LYS A 21 -4.49 -15.72 12.65
N GLN A 22 -4.44 -14.40 12.43
CA GLN A 22 -4.62 -13.37 13.46
C GLN A 22 -6.03 -13.36 14.09
N ASP A 23 -7.03 -13.82 13.34
CA ASP A 23 -8.46 -13.80 13.73
C ASP A 23 -8.84 -14.97 14.67
N LEU A 24 -7.94 -15.93 14.88
CA LEU A 24 -8.15 -17.01 15.84
C LEU A 24 -7.54 -16.62 17.19
N LEU A 25 -8.35 -16.66 18.26
CA LEU A 25 -7.86 -16.65 19.64
C LEU A 25 -6.65 -17.58 19.73
N LEU A 26 -5.46 -17.03 20.05
CA LEU A 26 -4.16 -17.72 20.15
C LEU A 26 -4.33 -19.24 20.10
N GLY A 27 -4.26 -19.82 18.90
CA GLY A 27 -4.49 -21.26 18.75
C GLY A 27 -3.50 -22.02 19.65
N PRO A 28 -3.82 -23.25 20.08
CA PRO A 28 -3.05 -24.02 21.06
C PRO A 28 -1.65 -24.49 20.56
N GLY A 29 -0.95 -23.71 19.73
CA GLY A 29 0.25 -24.09 19.00
C GLY A 29 1.43 -23.13 19.03
N VAL A 30 1.38 -21.96 19.70
CA VAL A 30 2.59 -21.13 19.95
C VAL A 30 2.64 -20.64 21.40
N LEU A 31 3.69 -21.00 22.13
CA LEU A 31 3.98 -20.47 23.47
C LEU A 31 4.77 -19.16 23.38
N PHE A 32 4.53 -18.26 24.33
CA PHE A 32 5.30 -17.02 24.50
C PHE A 32 5.98 -17.02 25.87
N ALA A 33 7.26 -16.65 25.91
CA ALA A 33 8.02 -16.55 27.14
C ALA A 33 8.77 -15.22 27.24
N GLU A 34 8.83 -14.68 28.46
CA GLU A 34 9.49 -13.42 28.79
C GLU A 34 10.47 -13.66 29.94
N GLY A 35 11.74 -13.25 29.81
CA GLY A 35 12.70 -13.33 30.93
C GLY A 35 13.22 -14.73 31.27
N LYS A 36 13.65 -14.95 32.53
CA LYS A 36 14.30 -16.19 33.01
C LYS A 36 13.36 -17.41 33.09
N ASP A 37 12.08 -17.29 32.72
CA ASP A 37 11.06 -18.31 33.02
C ASP A 37 11.14 -19.60 32.18
N LEU A 38 12.06 -19.69 31.22
CA LEU A 38 12.35 -20.94 30.51
C LEU A 38 13.79 -21.45 30.71
N THR A 39 14.50 -20.94 31.72
CA THR A 39 15.82 -21.47 32.06
C THR A 39 15.70 -22.63 33.03
N GLU A 40 16.17 -23.78 32.57
CA GLU A 40 16.53 -24.99 33.31
C GLU A 40 15.41 -26.04 33.49
N GLY A 41 15.57 -27.16 32.78
CA GLY A 41 15.12 -28.48 33.23
C GLY A 41 13.65 -28.87 33.04
N LYS A 42 12.74 -27.96 32.67
CA LYS A 42 11.38 -28.37 32.30
C LYS A 42 11.35 -28.80 30.84
N GLU A 43 11.47 -30.10 30.59
CA GLU A 43 11.00 -30.67 29.33
C GLU A 43 9.58 -30.13 29.06
N LEU A 44 9.28 -29.80 27.81
CA LEU A 44 7.91 -29.60 27.32
C LEU A 44 7.53 -30.90 26.57
N PRO A 45 7.32 -32.03 27.28
CA PRO A 45 7.40 -33.37 26.66
C PRO A 45 6.28 -33.56 25.64
N HIS A 46 5.15 -32.86 25.85
CA HIS A 46 3.93 -32.98 25.05
C HIS A 46 3.70 -31.81 24.08
N TRP A 47 4.49 -30.73 24.13
CA TRP A 47 4.31 -29.59 23.23
C TRP A 47 4.95 -29.88 21.86
N GLN A 48 4.14 -29.81 20.80
CA GLN A 48 4.61 -29.92 19.41
C GLN A 48 4.56 -28.58 18.66
N GLY A 49 4.04 -27.54 19.30
CA GLY A 49 3.92 -26.19 18.74
C GLY A 49 5.23 -25.41 18.75
N GLY A 50 5.15 -24.17 18.27
CA GLY A 50 6.24 -23.19 18.33
C GLY A 50 6.42 -22.57 19.72
N LEU A 51 7.57 -21.94 19.93
CA LEU A 51 7.84 -21.07 21.08
C LEU A 51 8.50 -19.79 20.58
N ILE A 52 8.03 -18.64 21.08
CA ILE A 52 8.66 -17.34 20.87
C ILE A 52 9.07 -16.78 22.23
N ALA A 53 10.38 -16.64 22.45
CA ALA A 53 10.93 -16.15 23.72
C ALA A 53 11.62 -14.80 23.55
N PHE A 54 11.40 -13.87 24.47
CA PHE A 54 12.02 -12.55 24.47
C PHE A 54 13.16 -12.48 25.49
N GLY A 55 14.27 -11.84 25.12
CA GLY A 55 15.42 -11.66 25.99
C GLY A 55 16.41 -12.82 25.94
N LYS A 56 16.44 -13.69 26.96
CA LYS A 56 17.44 -14.76 27.07
C LYS A 56 17.12 -15.91 26.12
N LYS A 57 18.15 -16.43 25.44
CA LYS A 57 18.01 -17.60 24.55
C LYS A 57 17.57 -18.83 25.35
N PRO A 58 16.42 -19.45 25.00
CA PRO A 58 15.98 -20.68 25.65
C PRO A 58 16.90 -21.85 25.27
N GLN A 59 17.14 -22.76 26.22
CA GLN A 59 17.93 -23.98 26.03
C GLN A 59 16.99 -25.19 26.01
N LEU A 60 16.59 -25.60 24.80
CA LEU A 60 15.72 -26.75 24.59
C LEU A 60 16.46 -27.76 23.67
N PRO A 61 17.04 -28.85 24.23
CA PRO A 61 17.74 -29.86 23.44
C PRO A 61 16.85 -30.47 22.35
N GLY A 62 17.40 -30.62 21.14
CA GLY A 62 16.66 -31.16 19.98
C GLY A 62 15.74 -30.15 19.27
N TRP A 63 15.64 -28.92 19.76
CA TRP A 63 14.88 -27.85 19.10
C TRP A 63 15.79 -26.93 18.29
N GLN A 64 15.30 -26.47 17.15
CA GLN A 64 15.95 -25.45 16.35
C GLN A 64 15.60 -24.07 16.92
N CYS A 65 16.58 -23.17 17.02
CA CYS A 65 16.39 -21.82 17.53
C CYS A 65 16.98 -20.78 16.58
N GLU A 66 16.14 -19.87 16.11
CA GLU A 66 16.54 -18.69 15.33
C GLU A 66 16.41 -17.45 16.21
N SER A 67 17.41 -16.56 16.15
CA SER A 67 17.44 -15.35 16.99
C SER A 67 17.34 -14.11 16.10
N TYR A 68 16.42 -13.22 16.46
CA TYR A 68 16.11 -12.01 15.73
C TYR A 68 16.31 -10.78 16.62
N GLY A 69 17.03 -9.78 16.13
CA GLY A 69 16.98 -8.44 16.68
C GLY A 69 15.71 -7.74 16.19
N TYR A 70 15.11 -6.88 17.02
CA TYR A 70 13.94 -6.12 16.63
C TYR A 70 14.08 -4.61 16.88
N VAL A 71 13.37 -3.84 16.04
CA VAL A 71 13.24 -2.39 16.14
C VAL A 71 11.77 -2.04 16.26
N CYS A 72 11.41 -1.19 17.24
CA CYS A 72 10.04 -0.78 17.47
C CYS A 72 9.69 0.55 16.77
N ASN A 73 8.40 0.76 16.54
CA ASN A 73 7.82 2.07 16.29
C ASN A 73 7.80 2.91 17.58
N ALA A 74 7.45 4.20 17.46
CA ALA A 74 7.33 5.11 18.60
C ALA A 74 6.25 4.68 19.61
N ASP A 75 5.22 3.96 19.16
CA ASP A 75 4.17 3.38 20.00
C ASP A 75 4.59 2.07 20.71
N GLY A 76 5.84 1.64 20.52
CA GLY A 76 6.39 0.41 21.10
C GLY A 76 6.12 -0.86 20.29
N SER A 77 5.25 -0.82 19.28
CA SER A 77 4.97 -1.98 18.42
C SER A 77 6.22 -2.40 17.64
N ILE A 78 6.46 -3.71 17.51
CA ILE A 78 7.61 -4.20 16.74
C ILE A 78 7.41 -3.85 15.27
N ARG A 79 8.32 -3.09 14.68
CA ARG A 79 8.31 -2.69 13.27
C ARG A 79 9.11 -3.66 12.40
N TRP A 80 10.34 -3.93 12.79
CA TRP A 80 11.26 -4.77 12.01
C TRP A 80 11.86 -5.89 12.83
N LEU A 81 12.09 -7.02 12.17
CA LEU A 81 12.84 -8.15 12.67
C LEU A 81 13.95 -8.49 11.69
N TYR A 82 15.13 -8.82 12.19
CA TYR A 82 16.24 -9.30 11.38
C TYR A 82 17.09 -10.33 12.13
N PRO A 83 17.62 -11.37 11.46
CA PRO A 83 18.48 -12.35 12.11
C PRO A 83 19.70 -11.69 12.77
N LEU A 84 20.12 -12.19 13.93
CA LEU A 84 21.34 -11.69 14.57
C LEU A 84 22.62 -11.92 13.76
N SER A 85 22.59 -12.86 12.81
CA SER A 85 23.67 -13.14 11.87
C SER A 85 23.74 -12.15 10.70
N LEU A 86 22.76 -11.24 10.57
CA LEU A 86 22.67 -10.33 9.44
C LEU A 86 23.84 -9.33 9.44
N ARG A 87 24.57 -9.26 8.31
CA ARG A 87 25.75 -8.40 8.15
C ARG A 87 25.48 -7.07 7.43
N LYS A 88 24.36 -6.97 6.72
CA LYS A 88 23.95 -5.75 6.00
C LYS A 88 22.50 -5.43 6.33
N PRO A 89 22.11 -4.16 6.47
CA PRO A 89 20.75 -3.80 6.90
C PRO A 89 19.74 -3.96 5.76
N VAL A 90 19.44 -5.20 5.36
CA VAL A 90 18.55 -5.51 4.22
C VAL A 90 17.11 -5.03 4.45
N PHE A 91 16.67 -4.88 5.71
CA PHE A 91 15.37 -4.27 6.03
C PHE A 91 15.21 -2.84 5.50
N LEU A 92 16.29 -2.11 5.22
CA LEU A 92 16.20 -0.78 4.59
C LEU A 92 15.65 -0.85 3.15
N ARG A 93 15.59 -2.03 2.53
CA ARG A 93 14.87 -2.25 1.26
C ARG A 93 13.36 -2.11 1.42
N LEU A 94 12.82 -2.36 2.61
CA LEU A 94 11.41 -2.21 2.96
C LEU A 94 11.06 -0.78 3.41
N TYR A 95 12.03 0.15 3.37
CA TYR A 95 11.88 1.50 3.89
C TYR A 95 12.01 2.53 2.78
N ASN A 96 10.92 3.26 2.51
CA ASN A 96 10.96 4.42 1.62
C ASN A 96 11.62 5.60 2.34
N SER A 97 12.84 5.95 1.93
CA SER A 97 13.70 6.97 2.56
C SER A 97 13.68 8.31 1.80
N ALA A 98 12.53 8.69 1.24
CA ALA A 98 12.40 9.91 0.44
C ALA A 98 12.76 11.19 1.20
N GLY A 99 12.37 11.31 2.48
CA GLY A 99 12.63 12.48 3.32
C GLY A 99 14.03 12.50 3.97
N TRP A 100 14.52 13.70 4.33
CA TRP A 100 15.85 13.87 4.96
C TRP A 100 16.01 13.07 6.25
N ARG A 101 14.96 13.01 7.10
CA ARG A 101 14.96 12.17 8.32
C ARG A 101 15.13 10.70 7.98
N GLY A 102 14.44 10.23 6.93
CA GLY A 102 14.55 8.86 6.45
C GLY A 102 15.94 8.55 5.86
N LYS A 103 16.57 9.52 5.18
CA LYS A 103 17.94 9.40 4.70
C LYS A 103 18.94 9.32 5.85
N LEU A 104 18.81 10.18 6.85
CA LEU A 104 19.66 10.15 8.06
C LEU A 104 19.49 8.83 8.82
N PHE A 105 18.25 8.40 9.03
CA PHE A 105 17.93 7.12 9.64
C PHE A 105 18.57 5.94 8.87
N SER A 106 18.45 5.92 7.55
CA SER A 106 19.07 4.89 6.69
C SER A 106 20.59 4.92 6.78
N ALA A 107 21.20 6.11 6.80
CA ALA A 107 22.64 6.28 6.93
C ALA A 107 23.15 5.78 8.30
N ALA A 108 22.45 6.11 9.39
CA ALA A 108 22.78 5.66 10.73
C ALA A 108 22.79 4.12 10.84
N PHE A 109 21.77 3.44 10.30
CA PHE A 109 21.75 1.99 10.28
C PHE A 109 22.85 1.39 9.40
N ARG A 110 23.14 1.98 8.23
CA ARG A 110 24.26 1.53 7.38
C ARG A 110 25.59 1.64 8.11
N LEU A 111 25.83 2.76 8.79
CA LEU A 111 27.04 2.99 9.57
C LEU A 111 27.14 2.00 10.73
N ALA A 112 26.06 1.80 11.49
CA ALA A 112 26.05 0.88 12.62
C ALA A 112 26.37 -0.57 12.20
N PHE A 113 25.86 -1.02 11.05
CA PHE A 113 26.21 -2.33 10.51
C PHE A 113 27.65 -2.40 9.98
N LEU A 114 28.16 -1.30 9.41
CA LEU A 114 29.56 -1.22 8.96
C LEU A 114 30.54 -1.29 10.13
N THR A 115 30.23 -0.66 11.26
CA THR A 115 31.08 -0.59 12.45
C THR A 115 30.84 -1.72 13.46
N GLY A 116 29.89 -2.64 13.20
CA GLY A 116 29.54 -3.72 14.13
C GLY A 116 28.79 -3.27 15.38
N THR A 117 28.23 -2.06 15.40
CA THR A 117 27.51 -1.47 16.54
C THR A 117 25.99 -1.56 16.42
N GLN A 118 25.48 -2.36 15.48
CA GLN A 118 24.03 -2.56 15.27
C GLN A 118 23.27 -3.05 16.51
N ALA A 119 23.98 -3.67 17.48
CA ALA A 119 23.40 -4.06 18.76
C ALA A 119 22.88 -2.87 19.59
N LEU A 120 23.38 -1.65 19.36
CA LEU A 120 22.89 -0.42 20.00
C LEU A 120 21.61 0.12 19.34
N MET A 121 21.33 -0.29 18.11
CA MET A 121 20.19 0.21 17.32
C MET A 121 18.91 -0.63 17.50
N ARG A 122 19.02 -1.82 18.10
CA ARG A 122 17.87 -2.70 18.38
C ARG A 122 17.27 -2.40 19.75
N HIS A 123 15.97 -2.58 19.85
CA HIS A 123 15.22 -2.46 21.11
C HIS A 123 15.29 -3.74 21.94
N GLY A 124 15.53 -4.89 21.29
CA GLY A 124 15.71 -6.15 21.98
C GLY A 124 15.97 -7.32 21.04
N ILE A 125 15.89 -8.52 21.60
CA ILE A 125 16.08 -9.80 20.92
C ILE A 125 14.86 -10.68 21.19
N LEU A 126 14.40 -11.38 20.16
CA LEU A 126 13.48 -12.50 20.29
C LEU A 126 14.08 -13.76 19.69
N HIS A 127 13.62 -14.90 20.19
CA HIS A 127 14.05 -16.24 19.80
C HIS A 127 12.83 -17.02 19.33
N VAL A 128 12.89 -17.53 18.11
CA VAL A 128 11.87 -18.42 17.54
C VAL A 128 12.39 -19.83 17.64
N VAL A 129 11.66 -20.68 18.36
CA VAL A 129 12.07 -22.05 18.70
C VAL A 129 11.02 -23.02 18.20
N ALA A 130 11.47 -24.07 17.52
CA ALA A 130 10.58 -25.08 16.93
C ALA A 130 11.28 -26.45 16.87
N LYS A 131 10.53 -27.55 17.06
CA LYS A 131 11.06 -28.93 16.89
C LYS A 131 11.47 -29.18 15.44
N ARG A 132 10.73 -28.60 14.48
CA ARG A 132 10.99 -28.61 13.04
C ARG A 132 11.34 -27.19 12.57
N SER A 133 11.58 -27.01 11.26
CA SER A 133 11.72 -25.66 10.68
C SER A 133 10.44 -24.85 10.86
N ASN A 134 10.57 -23.59 11.27
CA ASN A 134 9.46 -22.64 11.24
C ASN A 134 9.25 -22.09 9.81
N ARG A 135 8.12 -21.40 9.58
CA ARG A 135 7.73 -20.91 8.24
C ARG A 135 8.78 -20.01 7.60
N MET A 136 9.40 -19.11 8.37
CA MET A 136 10.42 -18.20 7.86
C MET A 136 11.71 -18.93 7.51
N LYS A 137 12.13 -19.89 8.32
CA LYS A 137 13.28 -20.73 8.02
C LYS A 137 13.08 -21.55 6.74
N THR A 138 11.89 -22.13 6.56
CA THR A 138 11.52 -22.85 5.33
C THR A 138 11.55 -21.93 4.13
N LEU A 139 10.90 -20.76 4.22
CA LEU A 139 10.88 -19.76 3.15
C LEU A 139 12.29 -19.32 2.72
N VAL A 140 13.16 -19.02 3.68
CA VAL A 140 14.55 -18.61 3.42
C VAL A 140 15.34 -19.73 2.71
N ALA A 141 15.15 -20.98 3.12
CA ALA A 141 15.81 -22.13 2.51
C ALA A 141 15.32 -22.40 1.08
N GLU A 142 14.01 -22.39 0.86
CA GLU A 142 13.38 -22.60 -0.45
C GLU A 142 13.78 -21.52 -1.47
N GLU A 143 13.81 -20.26 -1.03
CA GLU A 143 14.22 -19.13 -1.87
C GLU A 143 15.74 -18.99 -2.00
N LYS A 144 16.52 -19.89 -1.38
CA LYS A 144 17.99 -19.86 -1.34
C LYS A 144 18.52 -18.48 -0.92
N ALA A 145 17.84 -17.86 0.03
CA ALA A 145 18.17 -16.53 0.51
C ALA A 145 19.37 -16.58 1.46
N THR A 146 20.33 -15.68 1.25
CA THR A 146 21.53 -15.53 2.09
C THR A 146 21.33 -14.52 3.22
N ALA A 147 20.31 -13.66 3.10
CA ALA A 147 19.91 -12.71 4.11
C ALA A 147 18.41 -12.41 4.01
N HIS A 148 17.78 -12.11 5.14
CA HIS A 148 16.39 -11.67 5.18
C HIS A 148 16.12 -10.67 6.29
N ALA A 149 15.00 -9.96 6.16
CA ALA A 149 14.40 -9.19 7.24
C ALA A 149 12.88 -9.09 7.06
N ILE A 150 12.18 -8.77 8.13
CA ILE A 150 10.72 -8.78 8.18
C ILE A 150 10.23 -7.42 8.63
N PHE A 151 9.28 -6.85 7.89
CA PHE A 151 8.42 -5.76 8.33
C PHE A 151 7.09 -6.34 8.77
N THR A 152 6.71 -6.11 10.02
CA THR A 152 5.52 -6.70 10.67
C THR A 152 4.18 -6.10 10.19
N GLY A 153 4.22 -5.14 9.27
CA GLY A 153 3.06 -4.45 8.73
C GLY A 153 2.58 -3.30 9.62
N THR A 154 1.87 -2.37 8.99
CA THR A 154 1.14 -1.30 9.69
C THR A 154 -0.15 -1.86 10.27
N VAL A 155 -0.46 -1.53 11.52
CA VAL A 155 -1.69 -1.96 12.19
C VAL A 155 -2.92 -1.47 11.40
N GLY A 156 -3.88 -2.36 11.15
CA GLY A 156 -5.11 -2.05 10.44
C GLY A 156 -5.79 -3.28 9.84
N ALA A 157 -6.99 -3.09 9.27
CA ALA A 157 -7.78 -4.17 8.69
C ALA A 157 -7.06 -4.90 7.54
N ASN A 158 -6.16 -4.21 6.84
CA ASN A 158 -5.40 -4.74 5.70
C ASN A 158 -3.95 -5.10 6.08
N ARG A 159 -3.68 -5.40 7.36
CA ARG A 159 -2.32 -5.67 7.85
C ARG A 159 -1.71 -6.88 7.13
N LYS A 160 -0.58 -6.63 6.48
CA LYS A 160 0.28 -7.63 5.84
C LYS A 160 1.72 -7.44 6.31
N SER A 161 2.38 -8.54 6.66
CA SER A 161 3.82 -8.53 6.91
C SER A 161 4.56 -8.68 5.58
N VAL A 162 5.69 -8.00 5.44
CA VAL A 162 6.52 -8.07 4.23
C VAL A 162 7.91 -8.55 4.60
N VAL A 163 8.33 -9.68 4.02
CA VAL A 163 9.68 -10.23 4.18
C VAL A 163 10.50 -9.84 2.98
N VAL A 164 11.67 -9.24 3.19
CA VAL A 164 12.69 -9.08 2.13
C VAL A 164 13.66 -10.24 2.19
N LEU A 165 13.93 -10.83 1.03
CA LEU A 165 14.84 -11.96 0.85
C LEU A 165 15.93 -11.53 -0.13
N GLN A 166 17.20 -11.63 0.27
CA GLN A 166 18.35 -11.40 -0.61
C GLN A 166 18.94 -12.74 -1.04
N LYS A 167 19.00 -13.01 -2.35
CA LYS A 167 19.60 -14.21 -2.92
C LYS A 167 21.13 -14.11 -2.98
N GLY A 168 21.79 -15.25 -3.23
CA GLY A 168 23.26 -15.33 -3.29
C GLY A 168 23.89 -14.50 -4.41
N ASP A 169 23.16 -14.26 -5.49
CA ASP A 169 23.54 -13.38 -6.60
C ASP A 169 23.34 -11.87 -6.29
N GLY A 170 22.83 -11.55 -5.09
CA GLY A 170 22.57 -10.19 -4.64
C GLY A 170 21.19 -9.64 -5.03
N THR A 171 20.38 -10.37 -5.80
CA THR A 171 19.02 -9.97 -6.15
C THR A 171 18.08 -10.06 -4.96
N TYR A 172 16.97 -9.32 -5.02
CA TYR A 172 15.97 -9.28 -3.96
C TYR A 172 14.63 -9.86 -4.41
N ARG A 173 13.95 -10.51 -3.47
CA ARG A 173 12.53 -10.85 -3.56
C ARG A 173 11.80 -10.35 -2.33
N PHE A 174 10.50 -10.10 -2.50
CA PHE A 174 9.62 -9.75 -1.41
C PHE A 174 8.58 -10.84 -1.22
N CYS A 175 8.25 -11.17 0.03
CA CYS A 175 7.19 -12.09 0.36
C CYS A 175 6.15 -11.37 1.22
N LYS A 176 4.94 -11.22 0.71
CA LYS A 176 3.79 -10.69 1.46
C LYS A 176 3.12 -11.84 2.21
N VAL A 177 3.03 -11.68 3.53
CA VAL A 177 2.36 -12.58 4.47
C VAL A 177 1.08 -11.89 4.93
N PRO A 178 -0.10 -12.26 4.41
CA PRO A 178 -1.36 -11.67 4.86
C PRO A 178 -1.62 -12.10 6.31
N LEU A 179 -2.00 -11.14 7.17
CA LEU A 179 -2.28 -11.42 8.58
C LEU A 179 -3.78 -11.45 8.88
N THR A 180 -4.60 -10.79 8.06
CA THR A 180 -6.06 -10.70 8.18
C THR A 180 -6.77 -11.28 6.95
N ALA A 181 -8.04 -11.63 7.08
CA ALA A 181 -8.86 -12.07 5.93
C ALA A 181 -8.96 -11.01 4.81
N SER A 182 -8.93 -9.71 5.15
CA SER A 182 -8.90 -8.64 4.15
C SER A 182 -7.57 -8.60 3.40
N ALA A 183 -6.45 -8.72 4.12
CA ALA A 183 -5.12 -8.79 3.51
C ALA A 183 -4.95 -10.03 2.61
N GLU A 184 -5.57 -11.17 2.95
CA GLU A 184 -5.57 -12.36 2.09
C GLU A 184 -6.21 -12.06 0.73
N LYS A 185 -7.35 -11.35 0.70
CA LYS A 185 -8.02 -10.94 -0.55
C LYS A 185 -7.15 -10.00 -1.38
N LEU A 186 -6.51 -9.02 -0.74
CA LEU A 186 -5.62 -8.06 -1.40
C LEU A 186 -4.38 -8.72 -2.00
N VAL A 187 -3.75 -9.62 -1.25
CA VAL A 187 -2.60 -10.41 -1.71
C VAL A 187 -2.99 -11.32 -2.87
N LEU A 188 -4.17 -11.95 -2.82
CA LEU A 188 -4.66 -12.77 -3.93
C LEU A 188 -4.96 -11.90 -5.17
N ASN A 189 -5.59 -10.74 -4.98
CA ASN A 189 -5.86 -9.80 -6.07
C ASN A 189 -4.56 -9.38 -6.75
N GLU A 190 -3.53 -8.99 -5.99
CA GLU A 190 -2.22 -8.60 -6.53
C GLU A 190 -1.60 -9.72 -7.37
N ALA A 191 -1.64 -10.97 -6.88
CA ALA A 191 -1.13 -12.12 -7.60
C ALA A 191 -1.87 -12.34 -8.93
N THR A 192 -3.20 -12.26 -8.91
CA THR A 192 -4.06 -12.40 -10.09
C THR A 192 -3.78 -11.31 -11.11
N ARG A 193 -3.78 -10.03 -10.70
CA ARG A 193 -3.59 -8.90 -11.62
C ARG A 193 -2.21 -8.90 -12.25
N LEU A 194 -1.16 -9.18 -11.49
CA LEU A 194 0.18 -9.30 -12.05
C LEU A 194 0.33 -10.51 -12.98
N GLY A 195 -0.41 -11.60 -12.75
CA GLY A 195 -0.43 -12.77 -13.62
C GLY A 195 -1.18 -12.58 -14.95
N GLU A 196 -2.11 -11.62 -15.01
CA GLU A 196 -2.88 -11.27 -16.21
C GLU A 196 -2.12 -10.30 -17.15
N LEU A 197 -1.07 -9.65 -16.66
CA LEU A 197 -0.35 -8.63 -17.43
C LEU A 197 0.69 -9.25 -18.38
N PRO A 198 0.79 -8.75 -19.64
CA PRO A 198 1.85 -9.12 -20.57
C PRO A 198 3.15 -8.38 -20.22
N ALA A 199 3.67 -8.61 -19.02
CA ALA A 199 4.70 -7.78 -18.41
C ALA A 199 6.06 -7.80 -19.14
N ASP A 200 6.32 -8.80 -19.99
CA ASP A 200 7.53 -8.88 -20.82
C ASP A 200 7.42 -8.04 -22.11
N GLU A 201 6.20 -7.65 -22.51
CA GLU A 201 5.96 -6.83 -23.70
C GLU A 201 6.08 -5.32 -23.41
N PHE A 202 6.08 -4.93 -22.14
CA PHE A 202 6.11 -3.53 -21.75
C PHE A 202 7.49 -2.87 -21.88
N SER A 203 7.53 -1.80 -22.66
CA SER A 203 8.68 -0.96 -22.97
C SER A 203 8.85 0.21 -21.99
N CYS A 204 7.76 0.76 -21.46
CA CYS A 204 7.72 1.93 -20.58
C CYS A 204 7.30 1.59 -19.15
N LEU A 205 6.64 0.45 -18.94
CA LEU A 205 6.22 -0.04 -17.62
C LEU A 205 7.04 -1.28 -17.22
N ASP A 206 7.43 -1.35 -15.95
CA ASP A 206 8.01 -2.54 -15.32
C ASP A 206 7.22 -2.88 -14.06
N VAL A 207 6.83 -4.15 -13.92
CA VAL A 207 5.94 -4.64 -12.84
C VAL A 207 6.51 -5.91 -12.22
N PRO A 208 6.26 -6.16 -10.92
CA PRO A 208 6.76 -7.36 -10.27
C PRO A 208 6.24 -8.63 -10.92
N ARG A 209 7.10 -9.63 -11.04
CA ARG A 209 6.67 -11.01 -11.32
C ARG A 209 6.16 -11.62 -10.02
N ALA A 210 4.94 -12.14 -10.05
CA ALA A 210 4.23 -12.69 -8.91
C ALA A 210 4.25 -14.22 -8.89
N THR A 211 4.36 -14.81 -7.69
CA THR A 211 4.17 -16.24 -7.47
C THR A 211 3.46 -16.46 -6.15
N LEU A 212 2.25 -17.04 -6.19
CA LEU A 212 1.50 -17.42 -5.00
C LEU A 212 1.88 -18.84 -4.58
N LYS A 213 2.31 -19.02 -3.33
CA LYS A 213 2.67 -20.34 -2.76
C LYS A 213 2.25 -20.39 -1.29
N ASP A 214 1.47 -21.39 -0.90
CA ASP A 214 1.04 -21.59 0.50
C ASP A 214 0.44 -20.34 1.17
N GLY A 215 -0.38 -19.60 0.40
CA GLY A 215 -1.00 -18.34 0.83
C GLY A 215 -0.02 -17.17 1.00
N LEU A 216 1.23 -17.32 0.56
CA LEU A 216 2.25 -16.28 0.49
C LEU A 216 2.41 -15.79 -0.93
N LEU A 217 2.54 -14.47 -1.11
CA LEU A 217 2.84 -13.87 -2.40
C LEU A 217 4.30 -13.47 -2.48
N LEU A 218 5.04 -14.12 -3.37
CA LEU A 218 6.41 -13.79 -3.72
C LEU A 218 6.44 -12.85 -4.91
N LEU A 219 7.18 -11.75 -4.80
CA LEU A 219 7.33 -10.70 -5.79
C LEU A 219 8.81 -10.51 -6.14
N SER A 220 9.11 -10.26 -7.42
CA SER A 220 10.44 -9.79 -7.83
C SER A 220 10.66 -8.33 -7.42
N ASP A 221 11.92 -7.94 -7.16
CA ASP A 221 12.28 -6.53 -6.97
C ASP A 221 12.31 -5.80 -8.32
N VAL A 222 11.49 -4.76 -8.47
CA VAL A 222 11.46 -3.89 -9.66
C VAL A 222 12.29 -2.62 -9.47
N ARG A 223 12.94 -2.45 -8.31
CA ARG A 223 13.71 -1.24 -8.04
C ARG A 223 14.90 -1.13 -9.00
N PRO A 224 15.00 -0.06 -9.82
CA PRO A 224 16.13 0.12 -10.71
C PRO A 224 17.41 0.44 -9.94
N ALA A 225 18.57 0.26 -10.58
CA ALA A 225 19.88 0.54 -9.99
C ALA A 225 20.04 2.00 -9.55
N LYS A 226 19.50 2.93 -10.34
CA LYS A 226 19.45 4.37 -10.06
C LYS A 226 17.99 4.82 -9.99
N PRO A 227 17.32 4.68 -8.83
CA PRO A 227 15.93 5.06 -8.69
C PRO A 227 15.77 6.58 -8.63
N GLY A 228 15.05 7.13 -9.59
CA GLY A 228 14.47 8.46 -9.55
C GLY A 228 13.07 8.45 -8.91
N ASN A 229 12.56 9.64 -8.61
CA ASN A 229 11.18 9.87 -8.19
C ASN A 229 10.71 11.22 -8.76
N SER A 230 9.40 11.38 -8.93
CA SER A 230 8.78 12.63 -9.35
C SER A 230 7.43 12.76 -8.65
N ASP A 231 7.18 13.93 -8.08
CA ASP A 231 5.89 14.35 -7.52
C ASP A 231 5.03 15.11 -8.56
N ARG A 232 5.35 14.96 -9.85
CA ARG A 232 4.59 15.52 -10.96
C ARG A 232 4.31 14.45 -12.00
N LEU A 233 3.05 14.43 -12.46
CA LEU A 233 2.66 13.60 -13.59
C LEU A 233 3.41 14.11 -14.81
N GLY A 234 4.12 13.20 -15.47
CA GLY A 234 5.12 13.56 -16.46
C GLY A 234 5.13 12.55 -17.60
N ARG A 235 6.00 12.79 -18.57
CA ARG A 235 6.06 11.98 -19.80
C ARG A 235 6.14 10.48 -19.54
N LEU A 236 7.08 10.03 -18.70
CA LEU A 236 7.26 8.59 -18.41
C LEU A 236 6.02 7.97 -17.78
N HIS A 237 5.35 8.69 -16.88
CA HIS A 237 4.09 8.23 -16.28
C HIS A 237 3.01 8.05 -17.34
N LEU A 238 2.83 9.04 -18.21
CA LEU A 238 1.83 8.96 -19.27
C LEU A 238 2.17 7.88 -20.30
N GLU A 239 3.44 7.66 -20.62
CA GLU A 239 3.88 6.57 -21.50
C GLU A 239 3.57 5.20 -20.91
N ALA A 240 3.89 4.98 -19.63
CA ALA A 240 3.56 3.74 -18.93
C ALA A 240 2.04 3.50 -18.81
N LEU A 241 1.26 4.54 -18.47
CA LEU A 241 -0.21 4.45 -18.39
C LEU A 241 -0.85 4.23 -19.77
N THR A 242 -0.29 4.83 -20.83
CA THR A 242 -0.73 4.59 -22.22
C THR A 242 -0.52 3.14 -22.60
N GLU A 243 0.67 2.60 -22.30
CA GLU A 243 1.00 1.20 -22.59
C GLU A 243 0.08 0.22 -21.86
N LEU A 244 -0.16 0.45 -20.57
CA LEU A 244 -1.11 -0.33 -19.77
C LEU A 244 -2.53 -0.25 -20.33
N ALA A 245 -2.98 0.95 -20.72
CA ALA A 245 -4.29 1.17 -21.30
C ALA A 245 -4.44 0.45 -22.65
N CYS A 246 -3.44 0.52 -23.53
CA CYS A 246 -3.49 -0.17 -24.82
C CYS A 246 -3.58 -1.69 -24.65
N ALA A 247 -2.89 -2.27 -23.66
CA ALA A 247 -2.95 -3.69 -23.39
C ALA A 247 -4.30 -4.14 -22.83
N THR A 248 -4.87 -3.36 -21.90
CA THR A 248 -5.96 -3.86 -21.02
C THR A 248 -7.33 -3.24 -21.27
N THR A 249 -7.43 -2.07 -21.91
CA THR A 249 -8.70 -1.33 -22.02
C THR A 249 -9.64 -1.93 -23.04
N ARG A 250 -10.89 -2.17 -22.64
CA ARG A 250 -12.00 -2.59 -23.51
C ARG A 250 -13.28 -1.86 -23.09
N HIS A 251 -14.20 -1.67 -24.02
CA HIS A 251 -15.53 -1.15 -23.68
C HIS A 251 -16.30 -2.17 -22.85
N GLN A 252 -16.77 -1.74 -21.70
CA GLN A 252 -17.51 -2.56 -20.75
C GLN A 252 -18.65 -1.76 -20.13
N LYS A 253 -19.76 -2.43 -19.86
CA LYS A 253 -20.88 -1.87 -19.11
C LYS A 253 -20.51 -1.75 -17.63
N LEU A 254 -21.10 -0.79 -16.93
CA LEU A 254 -20.80 -0.58 -15.52
C LEU A 254 -21.34 -1.71 -14.62
N ASP A 255 -22.50 -2.28 -14.93
CA ASP A 255 -23.14 -3.37 -14.16
C ASP A 255 -22.28 -4.62 -13.95
N ILE A 256 -21.38 -4.93 -14.89
CA ILE A 256 -20.46 -6.07 -14.78
C ILE A 256 -19.25 -5.77 -13.88
N LEU A 257 -18.94 -4.50 -13.60
CA LEU A 257 -17.75 -4.11 -12.85
C LEU A 257 -17.94 -4.31 -11.33
N PRO A 258 -17.03 -5.01 -10.64
CA PRO A 258 -17.08 -5.08 -9.18
C PRO A 258 -16.96 -3.69 -8.53
N ALA A 259 -16.14 -2.80 -9.09
CA ALA A 259 -16.01 -1.41 -8.67
C ALA A 259 -17.34 -0.65 -8.68
N TRP A 260 -18.20 -0.88 -9.68
CA TRP A 260 -19.53 -0.25 -9.74
C TRP A 260 -20.46 -0.73 -8.63
N LYS A 261 -20.47 -2.04 -8.36
CA LYS A 261 -21.23 -2.62 -7.25
C LYS A 261 -20.74 -2.10 -5.90
N ASN A 262 -19.43 -2.01 -5.73
CA ASN A 262 -18.81 -1.48 -4.52
C ASN A 262 -19.09 0.01 -4.33
N LEU A 263 -19.04 0.80 -5.41
CA LEU A 263 -19.43 2.20 -5.41
C LEU A 263 -20.86 2.37 -4.87
N ASN A 264 -21.84 1.65 -5.44
CA ASN A 264 -23.24 1.78 -5.03
C ASN A 264 -23.42 1.44 -3.54
N ARG A 265 -22.80 0.35 -3.08
CA ARG A 265 -22.78 -0.01 -1.65
C ARG A 265 -22.14 1.07 -0.78
N ASN A 266 -21.04 1.66 -1.22
CA ASN A 266 -20.38 2.72 -0.46
C ASN A 266 -21.25 3.99 -0.37
N LEU A 267 -22.03 4.30 -1.42
CA LEU A 267 -23.00 5.40 -1.41
C LEU A 267 -24.18 5.10 -0.48
N GLU A 268 -24.67 3.86 -0.45
CA GLU A 268 -25.67 3.40 0.53
C GLU A 268 -25.14 3.50 1.96
N ASP A 269 -23.92 3.02 2.22
CA ASP A 269 -23.26 3.10 3.54
C ASP A 269 -22.99 4.55 4.00
N LEU A 270 -22.95 5.50 3.06
CA LEU A 270 -22.75 6.92 3.31
C LEU A 270 -24.06 7.63 3.66
N ASP A 271 -25.19 7.06 3.25
CA ASP A 271 -26.51 7.59 3.58
C ASP A 271 -26.74 7.54 5.11
N GLY A 272 -27.19 8.65 5.67
CA GLY A 272 -27.34 8.81 7.13
C GLY A 272 -26.05 8.79 7.97
N LEU A 273 -24.86 8.59 7.38
CA LEU A 273 -23.60 8.53 8.15
C LEU A 273 -23.07 9.92 8.51
N GLU A 274 -23.16 10.32 9.78
CA GLU A 274 -22.60 11.59 10.24
C GLU A 274 -21.13 11.48 10.66
N PRO A 275 -20.34 12.59 10.62
CA PRO A 275 -18.95 12.57 11.07
C PRO A 275 -18.84 12.24 12.56
N ALA A 276 -18.03 11.24 12.90
CA ALA A 276 -17.65 10.89 14.28
C ALA A 276 -16.39 11.66 14.76
N ASN A 277 -16.07 12.77 14.09
CA ASN A 277 -14.88 13.59 14.28
C ASN A 277 -15.18 15.07 13.97
N ASP A 278 -14.15 15.86 13.77
CA ASP A 278 -14.17 17.31 13.61
C ASP A 278 -14.38 17.80 12.17
N LEU A 279 -14.80 16.93 11.23
CA LEU A 279 -15.27 17.37 9.91
C LEU A 279 -16.59 18.15 10.04
N ASP A 280 -16.70 19.26 9.29
CA ASP A 280 -17.91 20.08 9.25
C ASP A 280 -19.09 19.29 8.63
N PRO A 281 -20.18 19.03 9.37
CA PRO A 281 -21.34 18.31 8.85
C PRO A 281 -21.97 18.99 7.62
N LYS A 282 -21.90 20.31 7.50
CA LYS A 282 -22.43 21.03 6.31
C LYS A 282 -21.59 20.76 5.08
N GLN A 283 -20.26 20.77 5.22
CA GLN A 283 -19.34 20.41 4.14
C GLN A 283 -19.57 18.98 3.68
N VAL A 284 -19.70 18.04 4.63
CA VAL A 284 -19.96 16.63 4.34
C VAL A 284 -21.32 16.45 3.66
N GLY A 285 -22.38 17.12 4.13
CA GLY A 285 -23.70 17.08 3.48
C GLY A 285 -23.68 17.58 2.04
N ARG A 286 -22.95 18.68 1.75
CA ARG A 286 -22.74 19.15 0.37
C ARG A 286 -22.00 18.12 -0.48
N LEU A 287 -20.96 17.49 0.06
CA LEU A 287 -20.17 16.49 -0.66
C LEU A 287 -21.03 15.26 -0.98
N LYS A 288 -21.81 14.76 -0.01
CA LYS A 288 -22.78 13.66 -0.23
C LYS A 288 -23.75 13.99 -1.37
N ASN A 289 -24.35 15.17 -1.35
CA ASN A 289 -25.27 15.62 -2.40
C ASN A 289 -24.58 15.71 -3.77
N ALA A 290 -23.33 16.19 -3.81
CA ALA A 290 -22.55 16.24 -5.04
C ALA A 290 -22.28 14.83 -5.60
N LEU A 291 -21.95 13.85 -4.74
CA LEU A 291 -21.78 12.45 -5.16
C LEU A 291 -23.07 11.85 -5.71
N LEU A 292 -24.22 12.10 -5.07
CA LEU A 292 -25.51 11.63 -5.57
C LEU A 292 -25.84 12.22 -6.95
N ARG A 293 -25.56 13.52 -7.17
CA ARG A 293 -25.73 14.17 -8.47
C ARG A 293 -24.76 13.61 -9.53
N LEU A 294 -23.50 13.36 -9.19
CA LEU A 294 -22.55 12.71 -10.10
C LEU A 294 -23.00 11.28 -10.45
N ARG A 295 -23.50 10.53 -9.47
CA ARG A 295 -24.02 9.17 -9.68
C ARG A 295 -25.17 9.12 -10.67
N GLN A 296 -26.01 10.15 -10.74
CA GLN A 296 -27.12 10.26 -11.71
C GLN A 296 -26.64 10.40 -13.16
N GLN A 297 -25.38 10.75 -13.41
CA GLN A 297 -24.82 10.84 -14.77
C GLN A 297 -24.58 9.46 -15.41
N PHE A 298 -24.65 8.38 -14.62
CA PHE A 298 -24.29 7.03 -15.02
C PHE A 298 -25.47 6.07 -14.80
N GLY A 299 -25.83 5.33 -15.84
CA GLY A 299 -26.74 4.19 -15.73
C GLY A 299 -25.97 2.88 -15.64
N ASP A 300 -26.62 1.82 -15.18
CA ASP A 300 -26.00 0.49 -15.07
C ASP A 300 -25.50 -0.05 -16.44
N PHE A 301 -26.19 0.31 -17.51
CA PHE A 301 -25.83 -0.04 -18.89
C PHE A 301 -24.97 1.01 -19.59
N THR A 302 -24.49 2.04 -18.88
CA THR A 302 -23.51 2.97 -19.45
C THR A 302 -22.24 2.18 -19.79
N GLU A 303 -21.79 2.29 -21.04
CA GLU A 303 -20.51 1.73 -21.48
C GLU A 303 -19.42 2.80 -21.35
N LEU A 304 -18.28 2.38 -20.79
CA LEU A 304 -17.06 3.18 -20.71
C LEU A 304 -15.86 2.33 -21.15
N PRO A 305 -14.76 2.96 -21.60
CA PRO A 305 -13.51 2.25 -21.79
C PRO A 305 -12.90 1.89 -20.44
N ILE A 306 -12.92 0.62 -20.10
CA ILE A 306 -12.44 0.07 -18.82
C ILE A 306 -11.15 -0.69 -19.07
N GLY A 307 -10.07 -0.30 -18.38
CA GLY A 307 -8.78 -0.98 -18.38
C GLY A 307 -8.34 -1.32 -16.96
N LEU A 308 -7.25 -2.06 -16.83
CA LEU A 308 -6.67 -2.30 -15.51
C LEU A 308 -6.04 -1.01 -15.00
N ALA A 309 -6.51 -0.51 -13.86
CA ALA A 309 -5.86 0.57 -13.14
C ALA A 309 -5.13 -0.01 -11.92
N HIS A 310 -4.03 0.62 -11.54
CA HIS A 310 -3.32 0.35 -10.29
C HIS A 310 -4.13 0.79 -9.07
N ALA A 311 -4.94 1.83 -9.21
CA ALA A 311 -5.82 2.43 -8.20
C ALA A 311 -5.13 3.06 -6.97
N ASP A 312 -3.81 2.92 -6.85
CA ASP A 312 -2.93 3.69 -5.95
C ASP A 312 -1.67 4.16 -6.70
N PHE A 313 -1.84 4.61 -7.94
CA PHE A 313 -0.73 5.08 -8.80
C PHE A 313 -0.19 6.41 -8.27
N THR A 314 0.87 6.35 -7.47
CA THR A 314 1.40 7.48 -6.70
C THR A 314 2.93 7.44 -6.60
N PRO A 315 3.60 8.57 -6.32
CA PRO A 315 5.07 8.64 -6.22
C PRO A 315 5.71 7.75 -5.15
N TRP A 316 4.92 7.26 -4.18
CA TRP A 316 5.41 6.36 -3.13
C TRP A 316 5.27 4.88 -3.46
N ASN A 317 4.61 4.54 -4.58
CA ASN A 317 4.43 3.18 -5.09
C ASN A 317 5.20 2.92 -6.39
N LEU A 318 6.07 3.84 -6.80
CA LEU A 318 6.86 3.71 -8.02
C LEU A 318 8.30 4.19 -7.87
N TYR A 319 9.14 3.73 -8.79
CA TYR A 319 10.44 4.33 -9.08
C TYR A 319 10.49 4.75 -10.55
N LEU A 320 11.26 5.79 -10.84
CA LEU A 320 11.59 6.17 -12.20
C LEU A 320 13.00 5.71 -12.57
N SER A 321 13.17 5.25 -13.80
CA SER A 321 14.47 5.16 -14.47
C SER A 321 14.48 6.07 -15.68
N ASP A 322 15.57 6.06 -16.47
CA ASP A 322 15.70 6.93 -17.65
C ASP A 322 14.60 6.67 -18.70
N ARG A 323 13.99 5.47 -18.71
CA ARG A 323 13.02 5.06 -19.73
C ARG A 323 11.74 4.42 -19.19
N LYS A 324 11.70 3.98 -17.94
CA LYS A 324 10.57 3.21 -17.39
C LYS A 324 10.03 3.78 -16.09
N VAL A 325 8.74 3.53 -15.87
CA VAL A 325 8.12 3.52 -14.56
C VAL A 325 8.19 2.09 -14.01
N HIS A 326 8.78 1.93 -12.83
CA HIS A 326 8.81 0.66 -12.10
C HIS A 326 7.76 0.71 -11.00
N LEU A 327 6.62 0.07 -11.22
CA LEU A 327 5.41 0.21 -10.41
C LEU A 327 5.18 -1.03 -9.55
N TYR A 328 4.97 -0.84 -8.24
CA TYR A 328 4.78 -1.92 -7.28
C TYR A 328 3.57 -1.65 -6.37
N ASP A 329 3.17 -2.66 -5.60
CA ASP A 329 1.98 -2.65 -4.71
C ASP A 329 0.63 -2.67 -5.45
N TRP A 330 0.47 -3.66 -6.33
CA TRP A 330 -0.72 -3.84 -7.19
C TRP A 330 -1.95 -4.40 -6.46
N GLU A 331 -2.00 -4.31 -5.15
CA GLU A 331 -3.04 -4.98 -4.35
C GLU A 331 -4.43 -4.37 -4.51
N LEU A 332 -4.49 -3.08 -4.85
CA LEU A 332 -5.72 -2.35 -5.15
C LEU A 332 -6.09 -2.36 -6.63
N ALA A 333 -5.28 -3.02 -7.49
CA ALA A 333 -5.50 -2.99 -8.92
C ALA A 333 -6.83 -3.64 -9.30
N GLU A 334 -7.61 -2.94 -10.12
CA GLU A 334 -8.96 -3.33 -10.50
C GLU A 334 -9.32 -2.74 -11.87
N PRO A 335 -10.21 -3.38 -12.67
CA PRO A 335 -10.79 -2.77 -13.86
C PRO A 335 -11.53 -1.46 -13.53
N LEU A 336 -11.03 -0.34 -14.02
CA LEU A 336 -11.57 1.00 -13.81
C LEU A 336 -11.53 1.80 -15.12
N PRO A 337 -12.31 2.90 -15.24
CA PRO A 337 -12.29 3.69 -16.46
C PRO A 337 -10.91 4.23 -16.82
N LEU A 338 -10.68 4.37 -18.12
CA LEU A 338 -9.47 4.98 -18.68
C LEU A 338 -9.11 6.29 -17.96
N LEU A 339 -7.81 6.56 -17.81
CA LEU A 339 -7.25 7.73 -17.11
C LEU A 339 -7.43 7.74 -15.58
N TYR A 340 -8.05 6.73 -14.94
CA TYR A 340 -8.25 6.70 -13.48
C TYR A 340 -6.95 6.99 -12.70
N ASP A 341 -5.86 6.30 -13.03
CA ASP A 341 -4.57 6.48 -12.37
C ASP A 341 -3.92 7.84 -12.64
N ALA A 342 -4.17 8.46 -13.78
CA ALA A 342 -3.67 9.80 -14.09
C ALA A 342 -4.36 10.85 -13.21
N PHE A 343 -5.68 10.76 -13.06
CA PHE A 343 -6.43 11.59 -12.12
C PHE A 343 -6.00 11.33 -10.69
N HIS A 344 -5.86 10.05 -10.32
CA HIS A 344 -5.43 9.64 -8.99
C HIS A 344 -4.06 10.24 -8.63
N PHE A 345 -3.10 10.20 -9.55
CA PHE A 345 -1.78 10.79 -9.34
C PHE A 345 -1.86 12.29 -9.08
N ILE A 346 -2.63 13.03 -9.89
CA ILE A 346 -2.77 14.49 -9.77
C ILE A 346 -3.37 14.85 -8.40
N PHE A 347 -4.47 14.21 -8.02
CA PHE A 347 -5.15 14.48 -6.76
C PHE A 347 -4.31 14.08 -5.55
N GLN A 348 -3.85 12.83 -5.48
CA GLN A 348 -3.09 12.34 -4.33
C GLN A 348 -1.81 13.11 -4.12
N THR A 349 -1.04 13.31 -5.19
CA THR A 349 0.25 14.01 -5.09
C THR A 349 0.07 15.48 -4.79
N GLY A 350 -0.86 16.14 -5.49
CA GLY A 350 -1.09 17.56 -5.31
C GLY A 350 -1.63 17.89 -3.91
N ILE A 351 -2.52 17.08 -3.35
CA ILE A 351 -3.08 17.30 -2.01
C ILE A 351 -2.10 16.88 -0.91
N LEU A 352 -1.57 15.64 -0.96
CA LEU A 352 -0.84 15.07 0.17
C LEU A 352 0.63 15.46 0.24
N LEU A 353 1.29 15.69 -0.91
CA LEU A 353 2.70 16.06 -0.95
C LEU A 353 2.90 17.56 -1.15
N ARG A 354 2.11 18.17 -2.04
CA ARG A 354 2.33 19.55 -2.47
C ARG A 354 1.37 20.57 -1.84
N ARG A 355 0.34 20.11 -1.12
CA ARG A 355 -0.71 20.94 -0.49
C ARG A 355 -1.32 21.97 -1.46
N GLN A 356 -1.50 21.56 -2.71
CA GLN A 356 -2.07 22.41 -3.75
C GLN A 356 -3.53 22.74 -3.45
N SER A 357 -3.93 23.96 -3.77
CA SER A 357 -5.33 24.35 -3.84
C SER A 357 -6.04 23.61 -4.98
N PHE A 358 -7.37 23.53 -4.92
CA PHE A 358 -8.13 22.94 -6.02
C PHE A 358 -7.92 23.66 -7.37
N ALA A 359 -7.73 24.99 -7.36
CA ALA A 359 -7.46 25.75 -8.58
C ALA A 359 -6.18 25.28 -9.29
N GLU A 360 -5.11 25.01 -8.53
CA GLU A 360 -3.86 24.49 -9.10
C GLU A 360 -3.99 23.03 -9.55
N LEU A 361 -4.80 22.22 -8.86
CA LEU A 361 -5.11 20.85 -9.31
C LEU A 361 -5.89 20.89 -10.63
N TRP A 362 -6.85 21.80 -10.75
CA TRP A 362 -7.66 21.98 -11.95
C TRP A 362 -6.80 22.37 -13.15
N GLU A 363 -5.77 23.21 -12.97
CA GLU A 363 -4.78 23.47 -14.03
C GLU A 363 -4.05 22.19 -14.47
N GLY A 364 -3.72 21.30 -13.53
CA GLY A 364 -3.16 19.98 -13.82
C GLY A 364 -4.13 19.09 -14.61
N ILE A 365 -5.42 19.10 -14.28
CA ILE A 365 -6.47 18.35 -14.99
C ILE A 365 -6.66 18.89 -16.41
N GLU A 366 -6.70 20.21 -16.59
CA GLU A 366 -6.81 20.82 -17.91
C GLU A 366 -5.54 20.61 -18.76
N SER A 367 -4.36 20.62 -18.14
CA SER A 367 -3.11 20.25 -18.82
C SER A 367 -3.13 18.78 -19.25
N LEU A 368 -3.67 17.88 -18.43
CA LEU A 368 -3.87 16.48 -18.78
C LEU A 368 -4.85 16.33 -19.95
N ARG A 369 -5.98 17.06 -19.91
CA ARG A 369 -6.97 17.09 -20.99
C ARG A 369 -6.32 17.48 -22.31
N GLN A 370 -5.47 18.49 -22.33
CA GLN A 370 -4.81 18.98 -23.55
C GLN A 370 -3.62 18.14 -24.03
N ASN A 371 -3.17 17.16 -23.23
CA ASN A 371 -2.01 16.35 -23.57
C ASN A 371 -2.25 15.49 -24.83
N GLU A 372 -1.32 15.50 -25.77
CA GLU A 372 -1.44 14.78 -27.05
C GLU A 372 -1.66 13.27 -26.90
N LYS A 373 -0.97 12.62 -25.96
CA LYS A 373 -1.13 11.17 -25.71
C LYS A 373 -2.51 10.86 -25.14
N VAL A 374 -2.98 11.69 -24.20
CA VAL A 374 -4.33 11.56 -23.63
C VAL A 374 -5.38 11.76 -24.72
N GLN A 375 -5.25 12.81 -25.53
CA GLN A 375 -6.13 13.06 -26.66
C GLN A 375 -6.13 11.90 -27.68
N SER A 376 -4.98 11.28 -27.92
CA SER A 376 -4.90 10.08 -28.75
C SER A 376 -5.65 8.89 -28.15
N LEU A 377 -5.48 8.65 -26.84
CA LEU A 377 -6.19 7.58 -26.13
C LEU A 377 -7.71 7.80 -26.13
N LEU A 378 -8.16 9.03 -25.87
CA LEU A 378 -9.59 9.37 -25.90
C LEU A 378 -10.20 9.08 -27.28
N ARG A 379 -9.51 9.45 -28.36
CA ARG A 379 -9.96 9.12 -29.74
C ARG A 379 -9.92 7.62 -30.02
N GLN A 380 -8.86 6.93 -29.60
CA GLN A 380 -8.70 5.49 -29.83
C GLN A 380 -9.83 4.68 -29.17
N PHE A 381 -10.25 5.10 -27.98
CA PHE A 381 -11.24 4.40 -27.17
C PHE A 381 -12.59 5.11 -27.11
N ASP A 382 -12.89 6.03 -28.04
CA ASP A 382 -14.15 6.80 -28.11
C ASP A 382 -14.64 7.29 -26.74
N ALA A 383 -13.75 7.96 -26.02
CA ALA A 383 -13.92 8.25 -24.60
C ALA A 383 -14.19 9.74 -24.33
N ASP A 384 -15.17 10.01 -23.48
CA ASP A 384 -15.46 11.35 -22.97
C ASP A 384 -14.64 11.63 -21.70
N PHE A 385 -13.74 12.61 -21.76
CA PHE A 385 -12.85 12.96 -20.64
C PHE A 385 -13.61 13.35 -19.37
N ASP A 386 -14.70 14.11 -19.50
CA ASP A 386 -15.47 14.62 -18.37
C ASP A 386 -16.24 13.48 -17.68
N ARG A 387 -16.75 12.51 -18.44
CA ARG A 387 -17.32 11.28 -17.87
C ARG A 387 -16.28 10.46 -17.11
N LEU A 388 -15.08 10.29 -17.67
CA LEU A 388 -13.99 9.57 -16.99
C LEU A 388 -13.58 10.27 -15.68
N TYR A 389 -13.47 11.60 -15.72
CA TYR A 389 -13.15 12.42 -14.56
C TYR A 389 -14.23 12.36 -13.48
N SER A 390 -15.51 12.51 -13.86
CA SER A 390 -16.66 12.37 -12.95
C SER A 390 -16.70 11.00 -12.29
N PHE A 391 -16.42 9.93 -13.05
CA PHE A 391 -16.36 8.58 -12.47
C PHE A 391 -15.21 8.45 -11.47
N TYR A 392 -14.02 8.98 -11.78
CA TYR A 392 -12.89 8.97 -10.86
C TYR A 392 -13.26 9.62 -9.51
N LEU A 393 -13.84 10.83 -9.54
CA LEU A 393 -14.27 11.53 -8.35
C LEU A 393 -15.30 10.71 -7.58
N LEU A 394 -16.34 10.24 -8.27
CA LEU A 394 -17.41 9.46 -7.67
C LEU A 394 -16.86 8.21 -6.96
N ASN A 395 -16.03 7.40 -7.64
CA ASN A 395 -15.46 6.17 -7.10
C ASN A 395 -14.49 6.42 -5.94
N ASN A 396 -13.54 7.34 -6.13
CA ASN A 396 -12.52 7.62 -5.11
C ASN A 396 -13.16 8.19 -3.84
N VAL A 397 -14.05 9.18 -3.98
CA VAL A 397 -14.65 9.85 -2.82
C VAL A 397 -15.65 8.93 -2.11
N ALA A 398 -16.49 8.19 -2.84
CA ALA A 398 -17.41 7.25 -2.21
C ALA A 398 -16.66 6.16 -1.43
N TYR A 399 -15.49 5.73 -1.89
CA TYR A 399 -14.66 4.79 -1.15
C TYR A 399 -14.09 5.39 0.14
N TYR A 400 -13.47 6.56 0.09
CA TYR A 400 -12.74 7.09 1.24
C TYR A 400 -13.60 7.85 2.25
N LEU A 401 -14.64 8.57 1.81
CA LEU A 401 -15.43 9.43 2.70
C LEU A 401 -16.06 8.64 3.87
N PRO A 402 -16.72 7.48 3.70
CA PRO A 402 -17.25 6.72 4.82
C PRO A 402 -16.18 6.26 5.82
N ARG A 403 -14.93 6.07 5.38
CA ARG A 403 -13.82 5.69 6.26
C ARG A 403 -13.36 6.89 7.09
N TYR A 404 -13.23 8.05 6.45
CA TYR A 404 -12.86 9.29 7.14
C TYR A 404 -13.94 9.74 8.12
N LEU A 405 -15.22 9.60 7.81
CA LEU A 405 -16.30 9.95 8.74
C LEU A 405 -16.27 9.10 10.02
N ARG A 406 -15.81 7.84 9.96
CA ARG A 406 -15.74 6.93 11.12
C ARG A 406 -14.42 6.99 11.88
N GLN A 407 -13.42 7.67 11.34
CA GLN A 407 -12.08 7.69 11.91
C GLN A 407 -11.97 8.70 13.05
N THR A 408 -11.54 8.25 14.24
CA THR A 408 -11.34 9.12 15.41
C THR A 408 -10.04 8.72 16.13
N PRO A 409 -9.05 9.64 16.28
CA PRO A 409 -9.00 10.99 15.71
C PRO A 409 -8.76 10.95 14.19
N LEU A 410 -9.31 11.93 13.49
CA LEU A 410 -9.06 12.11 12.07
C LEU A 410 -7.67 12.73 11.85
N HIS A 411 -6.97 12.28 10.82
CA HIS A 411 -5.67 12.86 10.47
C HIS A 411 -5.85 14.13 9.62
N GLU A 412 -4.98 15.13 9.80
CA GLU A 412 -5.04 16.44 9.12
C GLU A 412 -5.23 16.34 7.59
N GLN A 413 -4.53 15.38 6.97
CA GLN A 413 -4.61 15.12 5.53
C GLN A 413 -6.02 14.81 5.01
N ALA A 414 -6.90 14.25 5.84
CA ALA A 414 -8.27 13.93 5.44
C ALA A 414 -9.11 15.20 5.28
N HIS A 415 -8.85 16.24 6.09
CA HIS A 415 -9.51 17.53 5.95
C HIS A 415 -9.17 18.18 4.61
N TRP A 416 -7.89 18.12 4.21
CA TRP A 416 -7.46 18.63 2.91
C TRP A 416 -8.13 17.87 1.76
N LEU A 417 -8.19 16.54 1.86
CA LEU A 417 -8.85 15.69 0.87
C LEU A 417 -10.35 16.00 0.75
N VAL A 418 -11.10 15.98 1.85
CA VAL A 418 -12.55 16.23 1.85
C VAL A 418 -12.88 17.63 1.30
N SER A 419 -12.13 18.65 1.72
CA SER A 419 -12.31 20.02 1.21
C SER A 419 -12.06 20.14 -0.30
N THR A 420 -11.02 19.47 -0.78
CA THR A 420 -10.65 19.51 -2.20
C THR A 420 -11.63 18.70 -3.05
N TRP A 421 -12.07 17.54 -2.55
CA TRP A 421 -13.05 16.69 -3.22
C TRP A 421 -14.39 17.40 -3.38
N LEU A 422 -14.84 18.17 -2.38
CA LEU A 422 -16.05 18.98 -2.52
C LEU A 422 -15.94 19.95 -3.69
N GLN A 423 -14.86 20.72 -3.76
CA GLN A 423 -14.66 21.66 -4.87
C GLN A 423 -14.56 20.95 -6.22
N ALA A 424 -13.89 19.79 -6.28
CA ALA A 424 -13.77 19.00 -7.49
C ALA A 424 -15.11 18.44 -7.97
N CYS A 425 -15.92 17.88 -7.07
CA CYS A 425 -17.25 17.36 -7.41
C CYS A 425 -18.20 18.48 -7.84
N GLU A 426 -18.17 19.64 -7.17
CA GLU A 426 -18.97 20.80 -7.56
C GLU A 426 -18.55 21.35 -8.93
N GLN A 427 -17.25 21.42 -9.21
CA GLN A 427 -16.74 21.84 -10.53
C GLN A 427 -17.13 20.84 -11.64
N ALA A 428 -17.12 19.53 -11.37
CA ALA A 428 -17.54 18.53 -12.33
C ALA A 428 -19.04 18.59 -12.66
N LEU A 429 -19.86 19.05 -11.71
CA LEU A 429 -21.31 19.26 -11.89
C LEU A 429 -21.64 20.60 -12.56
N GLU A 430 -20.81 21.62 -12.37
CA GLU A 430 -21.06 22.99 -12.81
C GLU A 430 -19.80 23.59 -13.46
N PRO A 431 -19.42 23.14 -14.68
CA PRO A 431 -18.12 23.46 -15.29
C PRO A 431 -17.86 24.95 -15.50
N GLU A 432 -18.93 25.74 -15.64
CA GLU A 432 -18.88 27.18 -15.93
C GLU A 432 -18.42 28.03 -14.73
N LYS A 433 -18.45 27.52 -13.49
CA LYS A 433 -18.19 28.31 -12.28
C LYS A 433 -16.75 28.82 -12.14
N ILE A 434 -15.73 28.09 -12.61
CA ILE A 434 -14.33 28.57 -12.56
C ILE A 434 -14.00 29.56 -13.68
N VAL A 435 -14.68 29.51 -14.82
CA VAL A 435 -14.47 30.49 -15.90
C VAL A 435 -14.74 31.92 -15.37
N LEU A 436 -15.65 32.05 -14.39
CA LEU A 436 -16.00 33.31 -13.73
C LEU A 436 -15.06 33.73 -12.57
N SER A 437 -14.24 32.83 -12.02
CA SER A 437 -13.24 33.21 -11.01
C SER A 437 -11.93 33.71 -11.64
N LYS A 438 -11.56 33.16 -12.81
CA LYS A 438 -10.42 33.65 -13.63
C LYS A 438 -10.64 35.07 -14.15
N SER A 439 -11.89 35.48 -14.43
CA SER A 439 -12.21 36.84 -14.85
C SER A 439 -12.14 37.87 -13.70
N ARG A 440 -12.48 37.47 -12.47
CA ARG A 440 -12.35 38.35 -11.28
C ARG A 440 -10.91 38.58 -10.84
N VAL A 441 -10.02 37.60 -11.00
CA VAL A 441 -8.58 37.78 -10.68
C VAL A 441 -7.88 38.67 -11.70
N ARG A 442 -8.27 38.64 -12.99
CA ARG A 442 -7.75 39.57 -14.00
C ARG A 442 -8.30 40.99 -13.87
N ALA A 443 -9.55 41.16 -13.42
CA ALA A 443 -10.15 42.48 -13.20
C ALA A 443 -9.62 43.18 -11.93
N ALA A 444 -9.01 42.44 -10.99
CA ALA A 444 -8.36 43.00 -9.80
C ALA A 444 -6.87 43.33 -10.01
N ALA A 445 -6.34 43.12 -11.22
CA ALA A 445 -4.94 43.34 -11.59
C ALA A 445 -4.76 44.49 -12.61
N PHE A 446 -5.75 45.38 -12.74
CA PHE A 446 -5.67 46.61 -13.53
C PHE A 446 -6.05 47.83 -12.70
#